data_AF-A0AAE1C3R1-F1
#
_entry.id   AF-A0AAE1C3R1-F1
#
_cell.length_a   1.000
_cell.length_b   1.000
_cell.length_c   1.000
_cell.angle_alpha   90.00
_cell.angle_beta   90.00
_cell.angle_gamma   90.00
#
_symmetry.space_group_name_H-M   'P 1'
#
loop_
_entity.id
_entity.type
_entity.pdbx_description
1 polymer ?
#
loop_
_entity_poly.entity_id
_entity_poly.type
_entity_poly.pdbx_seq_one_letter_code
_entity_poly.pdbx_strand_id
1 'polypeptide(L)'
;MIELQKRPDIEKHGRVCAVQDRTVWQDSRMFRCQLREGWNGAASDNDGKGVRQAWNNINAFAAQLVATSHSQSQDKPDLSLYCIWTVRTALEDSDDQPEHAALSAGSLCSINAAPAIWNLCGQEATFDGKLAKPRSQYGSDKWRGFTRDRWRSWNKKLRGFQGQISNV
;
A
#
# COMPACT_ATOMS: atom_id res chain seq x y z
N MET A 1 -13.18 13.15 29.31
CA MET A 1 -12.23 12.02 29.42
C MET A 1 -12.27 11.30 28.08
N ILE A 2 -11.17 11.29 27.32
CA ILE A 2 -11.15 10.64 26.00
C ILE A 2 -10.84 9.16 26.23
N GLU A 3 -11.83 8.29 26.04
CA GLU A 3 -11.57 6.85 25.98
C GLU A 3 -10.88 6.53 24.66
N LEU A 4 -9.65 6.01 24.76
CA LEU A 4 -8.90 5.58 23.61
C LEU A 4 -9.43 4.21 23.15
N GLN A 5 -9.72 4.10 21.85
CA GLN A 5 -10.18 2.86 21.23
C GLN A 5 -9.23 1.70 21.56
N LYS A 6 -9.73 0.66 22.25
CA LYS A 6 -9.02 -0.61 22.45
C LYS A 6 -9.16 -1.44 21.18
N ARG A 7 -8.07 -2.05 20.73
CA ARG A 7 -8.06 -2.89 19.53
C ARG A 7 -7.53 -4.27 19.84
N PRO A 8 -8.07 -5.31 19.20
CA PRO A 8 -7.53 -6.66 19.30
C PRO A 8 -6.19 -6.73 18.58
N ASP A 9 -5.38 -7.68 19.01
CA ASP A 9 -4.10 -7.95 18.40
C ASP A 9 -4.26 -8.67 17.06
N ILE A 10 -3.33 -8.41 16.14
CA ILE A 10 -3.27 -9.14 14.88
C ILE A 10 -2.40 -10.38 15.12
N GLU A 11 -3.01 -11.56 14.95
CA GLU A 11 -2.40 -12.86 15.24
C GLU A 11 -2.23 -13.70 13.98
N LYS A 12 -1.00 -14.09 13.65
CA LYS A 12 -0.74 -15.08 12.60
C LYS A 12 -0.42 -16.44 13.23
N HIS A 13 -1.27 -17.45 12.98
CA HIS A 13 -1.14 -18.79 13.59
C HIS A 13 -1.06 -18.77 15.12
N GLY A 14 -1.86 -17.92 15.78
CA GLY A 14 -1.84 -17.77 17.24
C GLY A 14 -0.62 -17.02 17.79
N ARG A 15 0.21 -16.41 16.93
CA ARG A 15 1.28 -15.51 17.36
C ARG A 15 0.91 -14.07 17.05
N VAL A 16 0.91 -13.26 18.10
CA VAL A 16 0.72 -11.81 18.03
C VAL A 16 1.89 -11.16 17.28
N CYS A 17 1.59 -10.17 16.43
CA CYS A 17 2.61 -9.33 15.82
C CYS A 17 3.28 -8.46 16.90
N ALA A 18 4.49 -8.84 17.30
CA ALA A 18 5.28 -8.16 18.33
C ALA A 18 6.63 -7.66 17.79
N VAL A 19 7.06 -6.49 18.26
CA VAL A 19 8.38 -5.89 18.00
C VAL A 19 8.97 -5.44 19.33
N GLN A 20 10.18 -5.89 19.67
CA GLN A 20 10.88 -5.55 20.93
C GLN A 20 10.01 -5.76 22.19
N ASP A 21 9.42 -6.95 22.32
CA ASP A 21 8.55 -7.35 23.45
C ASP A 21 7.28 -6.49 23.64
N ARG A 22 6.89 -5.75 22.60
CA ARG A 22 5.64 -4.99 22.55
C ARG A 22 4.74 -5.50 21.46
N THR A 23 3.46 -5.59 21.76
CA THR A 23 2.44 -5.88 20.78
C THR A 23 2.23 -4.66 19.90
N VAL A 24 2.44 -4.80 18.58
CA VAL A 24 2.43 -3.67 17.65
C VAL A 24 1.12 -2.89 17.72
N TRP A 25 -0.03 -3.57 17.80
CA TRP A 25 -1.33 -2.91 17.70
C TRP A 25 -1.90 -2.42 19.03
N GLN A 26 -1.63 -3.13 20.13
CA GLN A 26 -2.03 -2.72 21.48
C GLN A 26 -1.11 -1.63 22.05
N ASP A 27 0.20 -1.80 21.89
CA ASP A 27 1.20 -1.01 22.61
C ASP A 27 1.75 0.14 21.79
N SER A 28 1.72 0.04 20.45
CA SER A 28 2.20 1.10 19.57
C SER A 28 1.04 1.93 19.03
N ARG A 29 0.35 2.66 19.92
CA ARG A 29 -0.76 3.56 19.54
C ARG A 29 -0.36 4.61 18.49
N MET A 30 0.91 5.02 18.49
CA MET A 30 1.48 5.97 17.52
C MET A 30 1.91 5.32 16.20
N PHE A 31 1.94 3.98 16.11
CA PHE A 31 2.43 3.26 14.95
C PHE A 31 1.74 3.69 13.65
N ARG A 32 0.41 3.88 13.69
CA ARG A 32 -0.35 4.33 12.51
C ARG A 32 -0.02 5.77 12.12
N CYS A 33 0.20 6.65 13.09
CA CYS A 33 0.62 8.03 12.84
C CYS A 33 1.99 8.05 12.19
N GLN A 34 2.95 7.30 12.74
CA GLN A 34 4.30 7.18 12.21
C GLN A 34 4.32 6.55 10.81
N LEU A 35 3.50 5.51 10.58
CA LEU A 35 3.36 4.90 9.26
C LEU A 35 2.80 5.91 8.25
N ARG A 36 1.77 6.67 8.65
CA ARG A 36 1.16 7.69 7.80
C ARG A 36 2.12 8.84 7.51
N GLU A 37 2.82 9.33 8.51
CA GLU A 37 3.81 10.41 8.38
C GLU A 37 4.96 9.99 7.48
N GLY A 38 5.51 8.80 7.71
CA GLY A 38 6.58 8.26 6.88
C GLY A 38 6.14 7.99 5.44
N TRP A 39 4.88 7.58 5.23
CA TRP A 39 4.33 7.45 3.88
C TRP A 39 4.11 8.80 3.20
N ASN A 40 3.64 9.82 3.93
CA ASN A 40 3.44 11.18 3.42
C ASN A 40 4.77 11.85 3.00
N GLY A 41 5.90 11.43 3.55
CA GLY A 41 7.24 11.79 3.09
C GLY A 41 7.64 11.04 1.82
N ALA A 42 6.77 11.05 0.80
CA ALA A 42 6.99 10.35 -0.45
C ALA A 42 8.30 10.81 -1.11
N ALA A 43 9.15 9.85 -1.46
CA ALA A 43 10.44 10.14 -2.07
C ALA A 43 10.30 10.36 -3.58
N SER A 44 11.14 11.24 -4.10
CA SER A 44 11.33 11.51 -5.51
C SER A 44 12.69 11.02 -6.01
N ASP A 45 12.87 10.99 -7.33
CA ASP A 45 14.16 10.64 -7.92
C ASP A 45 15.28 11.65 -7.58
N ASN A 46 14.92 12.90 -7.26
CA ASN A 46 15.86 13.95 -6.86
C ASN A 46 16.36 13.81 -5.41
N ASP A 47 15.73 12.96 -4.59
CA ASP A 47 16.10 12.81 -3.20
C ASP A 47 17.40 12.03 -2.99
N GLY A 48 17.95 12.06 -1.78
CA GLY A 48 19.08 11.21 -1.43
C GLY A 48 18.73 9.72 -1.46
N LYS A 49 19.70 8.86 -1.79
CA LYS A 49 19.52 7.38 -1.78
C LYS A 49 18.93 6.87 -0.46
N GLY A 50 19.33 7.47 0.67
CA GLY A 50 18.81 7.12 2.00
C GLY A 50 17.31 7.40 2.16
N VAL A 51 16.82 8.52 1.61
CA VAL A 51 15.40 8.91 1.66
C VAL A 51 14.57 7.96 0.79
N ARG A 52 15.01 7.69 -0.45
CA ARG A 52 14.36 6.71 -1.33
C ARG A 52 14.30 5.33 -0.69
N GLN A 53 15.39 4.88 -0.07
CA GLN A 53 15.43 3.59 0.62
C GLN A 53 14.47 3.55 1.81
N ALA A 54 14.42 4.61 2.62
CA ALA A 54 13.50 4.69 3.75
C ALA A 54 12.04 4.59 3.29
N TRP A 55 11.67 5.31 2.23
CA TRP A 55 10.32 5.26 1.68
C TRP A 55 9.98 3.88 1.09
N ASN A 56 10.92 3.24 0.39
CA ASN A 56 10.78 1.85 -0.05
C ASN A 56 10.56 0.89 1.12
N ASN A 57 11.33 1.01 2.20
CA ASN A 57 11.21 0.16 3.38
C ASN A 57 9.81 0.29 4.02
N ILE A 58 9.29 1.52 4.11
CA ILE A 58 7.95 1.78 4.66
C ILE A 58 6.87 1.11 3.80
N ASN A 59 6.95 1.24 2.47
CA ASN A 59 5.99 0.62 1.56
C ASN A 59 6.08 -0.91 1.54
N ALA A 60 7.29 -1.47 1.59
CA ALA A 60 7.49 -2.92 1.72
C ALA A 60 6.89 -3.44 3.03
N PHE A 61 7.13 -2.75 4.13
CA PHE A 61 6.60 -3.10 5.44
C PHE A 61 5.07 -3.00 5.49
N ALA A 62 4.48 -1.90 4.98
CA ALA A 62 3.03 -1.77 4.87
C ALA A 62 2.42 -2.90 4.02
N ALA A 63 3.05 -3.25 2.90
CA ALA A 63 2.59 -4.32 2.03
C ALA A 63 2.65 -5.70 2.72
N GLN A 64 3.70 -5.98 3.50
CA GLN A 64 3.77 -7.19 4.30
C GLN A 64 2.68 -7.23 5.37
N LEU A 65 2.39 -6.10 6.03
CA LEU A 65 1.28 -6.03 6.98
C LEU A 65 -0.03 -6.38 6.29
N VAL A 66 -0.34 -5.77 5.14
CA VAL A 66 -1.52 -6.11 4.34
C VAL A 66 -1.55 -7.60 4.01
N ALA A 67 -0.45 -8.18 3.56
CA ALA A 67 -0.37 -9.61 3.23
C ALA A 67 -0.66 -10.51 4.44
N THR A 68 -0.28 -10.08 5.64
CA THR A 68 -0.43 -10.86 6.87
C THR A 68 -1.75 -10.63 7.60
N SER A 69 -2.31 -9.42 7.53
CA SER A 69 -3.49 -9.01 8.32
C SER A 69 -4.79 -8.96 7.54
N HIS A 70 -4.74 -9.00 6.20
CA HIS A 70 -5.92 -8.78 5.35
C HIS A 70 -7.07 -9.76 5.63
N SER A 71 -6.79 -11.01 6.00
CA SER A 71 -7.83 -12.00 6.34
C SER A 71 -8.30 -11.95 7.80
N GLN A 72 -7.69 -11.11 8.64
CA GLN A 72 -7.74 -11.27 10.10
C GLN A 72 -8.41 -10.13 10.85
N SER A 73 -8.67 -8.97 10.23
CA SER A 73 -9.29 -7.88 10.96
C SER A 73 -10.22 -7.00 10.10
N GLN A 74 -11.26 -6.48 10.74
CA GLN A 74 -12.01 -5.31 10.27
C GLN A 74 -11.16 -4.04 10.44
N ASP A 75 -10.02 -3.99 9.77
CA ASP A 75 -8.98 -2.98 9.95
C ASP A 75 -9.50 -1.59 9.57
N LYS A 76 -9.49 -0.63 10.52
CA LYS A 76 -9.88 0.78 10.28
C LYS A 76 -8.83 1.77 10.79
N PRO A 77 -8.21 2.65 9.98
CA PRO A 77 -8.24 2.61 8.53
C PRO A 77 -7.60 1.33 8.01
N ASP A 78 -8.13 0.85 6.90
CA ASP A 78 -7.65 -0.34 6.21
C ASP A 78 -6.22 -0.12 5.70
N LEU A 79 -5.29 -0.99 6.08
CA LEU A 79 -3.88 -0.89 5.69
C LEU A 79 -3.68 -1.07 4.18
N SER A 80 -4.61 -1.73 3.50
CA SER A 80 -4.58 -1.88 2.04
C SER A 80 -4.66 -0.53 1.31
N LEU A 81 -5.10 0.53 1.99
CA LEU A 81 -5.05 1.89 1.47
C LEU A 81 -3.63 2.37 1.18
N TYR A 82 -2.62 1.95 1.94
CA TYR A 82 -1.23 2.31 1.62
C TYR A 82 -0.79 1.68 0.30
N CYS A 83 -1.17 0.42 0.05
CA CYS A 83 -0.91 -0.23 -1.23
C CYS A 83 -1.66 0.47 -2.36
N ILE A 84 -2.94 0.80 -2.19
CA ILE A 84 -3.71 1.44 -3.26
C ILE A 84 -3.14 2.82 -3.59
N TRP A 85 -2.79 3.64 -2.60
CA TRP A 85 -2.25 4.97 -2.85
C TRP A 85 -0.89 4.89 -3.56
N THR A 86 -0.02 3.99 -3.12
CA THR A 86 1.33 3.87 -3.69
C THR A 86 1.30 3.36 -5.13
N VAL A 87 0.50 2.33 -5.41
CA VAL A 87 0.36 1.78 -6.77
C VAL A 87 -0.31 2.82 -7.69
N ARG A 88 -1.25 3.61 -7.18
CA ARG A 88 -1.83 4.74 -7.93
C ARG A 88 -0.79 5.80 -8.25
N THR A 89 0.03 6.20 -7.28
CA THR A 89 1.11 7.16 -7.53
C THR A 89 2.09 6.64 -8.58
N ALA A 90 2.42 5.35 -8.55
CA ALA A 90 3.33 4.76 -9.51
C ALA A 90 2.73 4.60 -10.92
N LEU A 91 1.47 4.18 -11.03
CA LEU A 91 0.91 3.66 -12.28
C LEU A 91 -0.32 4.42 -12.79
N GLU A 92 -0.90 5.31 -11.99
CA GLU A 92 -2.06 6.12 -12.36
C GLU A 92 -1.81 7.63 -12.33
N ASP A 93 -0.80 8.12 -11.61
CA ASP A 93 -0.44 9.55 -11.60
C ASP A 93 0.59 9.91 -12.66
N SER A 94 1.33 8.92 -13.14
CA SER A 94 2.39 9.09 -14.13
C SER A 94 1.81 8.96 -15.53
N ASP A 95 2.06 9.97 -16.37
CA ASP A 95 2.14 9.79 -17.82
C ASP A 95 3.24 8.76 -18.15
N ASP A 96 3.53 8.51 -19.43
CA ASP A 96 4.31 7.36 -19.92
C ASP A 96 5.70 7.10 -19.26
N GLN A 97 6.19 8.00 -18.38
CA GLN A 97 7.37 7.81 -17.53
C GLN A 97 7.11 8.11 -16.04
N PRO A 98 6.85 7.10 -15.19
CA PRO A 98 6.84 7.24 -13.74
C PRO A 98 8.25 7.48 -13.18
N GLU A 99 8.34 8.25 -12.09
CA GLU A 99 9.56 8.32 -11.29
C GLU A 99 9.98 6.93 -10.80
N HIS A 100 11.28 6.65 -10.82
CA HIS A 100 11.82 5.36 -10.38
C HIS A 100 11.51 5.09 -8.92
N ALA A 101 11.54 6.11 -8.05
CA ALA A 101 11.16 6.00 -6.65
C ALA A 101 9.71 5.49 -6.51
N ALA A 102 8.76 6.10 -7.21
CA ALA A 102 7.35 5.71 -7.19
C ALA A 102 7.16 4.29 -7.76
N LEU A 103 7.81 3.98 -8.89
CA LEU A 103 7.73 2.65 -9.51
C LEU A 103 8.30 1.56 -8.59
N SER A 104 9.38 1.83 -7.88
CA SER A 104 9.98 0.92 -6.90
C SER A 104 9.01 0.63 -5.75
N ALA A 105 8.46 1.67 -5.12
CA ALA A 105 7.49 1.54 -4.04
C ALA A 105 6.20 0.82 -4.48
N GLY A 106 5.67 1.17 -5.65
CA GLY A 106 4.49 0.52 -6.23
C GLY A 106 4.73 -0.98 -6.50
N SER A 107 5.91 -1.32 -7.02
CA SER A 107 6.32 -2.71 -7.24
C SER A 107 6.40 -3.51 -5.94
N LEU A 108 6.93 -2.91 -4.87
CA LEU A 108 6.98 -3.55 -3.55
C LEU A 108 5.57 -3.86 -3.02
N CYS A 109 4.59 -2.97 -3.22
CA CYS A 109 3.20 -3.25 -2.89
C CYS A 109 2.63 -4.38 -3.74
N SER A 110 2.82 -4.34 -5.07
CA SER A 110 2.31 -5.35 -6.00
C SER A 110 2.93 -6.74 -5.80
N ILE A 111 4.16 -6.83 -5.32
CA ILE A 111 4.84 -8.11 -5.04
C ILE A 111 4.48 -8.63 -3.64
N ASN A 112 4.70 -7.82 -2.60
CA ASN A 112 4.58 -8.32 -1.22
C ASN A 112 3.12 -8.51 -0.79
N ALA A 113 2.19 -7.69 -1.31
CA ALA A 113 0.77 -7.78 -0.99
C ALA A 113 -0.07 -8.45 -2.11
N ALA A 114 0.56 -9.02 -3.15
CA ALA A 114 -0.15 -9.54 -4.32
C ALA A 114 -1.32 -10.48 -3.98
N PRO A 115 -1.16 -11.49 -3.10
CA PRO A 115 -2.25 -12.41 -2.76
C PRO A 115 -3.43 -11.70 -2.08
N ALA A 116 -3.13 -10.77 -1.17
CA ALA A 116 -4.15 -9.99 -0.47
C ALA A 116 -4.88 -9.02 -1.42
N ILE A 117 -4.14 -8.32 -2.29
CA ILE A 117 -4.73 -7.44 -3.29
C ILE A 117 -5.61 -8.23 -4.27
N TRP A 118 -5.15 -9.41 -4.71
CA TRP A 118 -5.96 -10.26 -5.59
C TRP A 118 -7.26 -10.72 -4.93
N ASN A 119 -7.21 -11.06 -3.64
CA ASN A 119 -8.40 -11.39 -2.86
C ASN A 119 -9.36 -10.18 -2.77
N LEU A 120 -8.84 -8.99 -2.40
CA LEU A 120 -9.60 -7.73 -2.40
C LEU A 120 -10.26 -7.43 -3.76
N CYS A 121 -9.55 -7.69 -4.86
CA CYS A 121 -10.10 -7.55 -6.21
C CYS A 121 -11.23 -8.56 -6.49
N GLY A 122 -11.15 -9.77 -5.94
CA GLY A 122 -12.21 -10.78 -6.05
C GLY A 122 -13.45 -10.45 -5.21
N GLN A 123 -13.27 -9.72 -4.11
CA GLN A 123 -14.35 -9.20 -3.26
C GLN A 123 -14.92 -7.86 -3.75
N GLU A 124 -14.34 -7.28 -4.79
CA GLU A 124 -14.64 -5.91 -5.26
C GLU A 124 -14.60 -4.88 -4.13
N ALA A 125 -13.58 -4.99 -3.25
CA ALA A 125 -13.47 -4.15 -2.06
C ALA A 125 -13.45 -2.65 -2.44
N THR A 126 -14.39 -1.89 -1.86
CA THR A 126 -14.55 -0.44 -2.10
C THR A 126 -14.31 0.37 -0.83
N PHE A 127 -13.96 1.64 -1.03
CA PHE A 127 -13.72 2.60 0.04
C PHE A 127 -14.56 3.85 -0.16
N ASP A 128 -15.05 4.40 0.95
CA ASP A 128 -15.86 5.60 0.94
C ASP A 128 -15.10 6.85 0.48
N GLY A 129 -15.85 7.80 -0.08
CA GLY A 129 -15.34 9.12 -0.42
C GLY A 129 -14.26 9.13 -1.50
N LYS A 130 -13.15 9.82 -1.23
CA LYS A 130 -12.02 10.03 -2.18
C LYS A 130 -10.84 9.08 -1.93
N LEU A 131 -10.95 8.16 -0.97
CA LEU A 131 -9.81 7.37 -0.48
C LEU A 131 -9.18 6.52 -1.59
N ALA A 132 -9.98 5.82 -2.37
CA ALA A 132 -9.49 4.91 -3.40
C ALA A 132 -9.97 5.23 -4.82
N LYS A 133 -10.45 6.46 -5.05
CA LYS A 133 -10.83 6.89 -6.40
C LYS A 133 -9.65 6.79 -7.37
N PRO A 134 -9.87 6.50 -8.64
CA PRO A 134 -8.84 6.58 -9.66
C PRO A 134 -8.35 8.02 -9.78
N ARG A 135 -7.17 8.16 -10.36
CA ARG A 135 -6.69 9.47 -10.81
C ARG A 135 -7.38 9.87 -12.12
N SER A 136 -7.30 11.16 -12.45
CA SER A 136 -8.14 11.85 -13.46
C SER A 136 -8.24 11.12 -14.80
N GLN A 137 -7.17 10.46 -15.24
CA GLN A 137 -7.09 9.76 -16.52
C GLN A 137 -8.00 8.51 -16.65
N TYR A 138 -8.52 7.95 -15.54
CA TYR A 138 -9.31 6.71 -15.59
C TYR A 138 -10.83 6.91 -15.45
N GLY A 139 -11.32 8.16 -15.46
CA GLY A 139 -12.72 8.50 -15.25
C GLY A 139 -13.16 8.26 -13.80
N SER A 140 -13.77 9.26 -13.16
CA SER A 140 -14.02 9.27 -11.70
C SER A 140 -14.93 8.15 -11.18
N ASP A 141 -15.63 7.45 -12.08
CA ASP A 141 -16.77 6.61 -11.73
C ASP A 141 -16.49 5.11 -11.83
N LYS A 142 -15.40 4.69 -12.47
CA LYS A 142 -15.14 3.25 -12.71
C LYS A 142 -14.51 2.52 -11.52
N TRP A 143 -13.61 3.15 -10.77
CA TRP A 143 -12.90 2.47 -9.68
C TRP A 143 -13.14 3.17 -8.33
N ARG A 144 -13.41 2.41 -7.28
CA ARG A 144 -13.54 2.94 -5.89
C ARG A 144 -12.77 2.11 -4.87
N GLY A 145 -11.79 1.35 -5.35
CA GLY A 145 -11.06 0.39 -4.53
C GLY A 145 -10.32 -0.61 -5.41
N PHE A 146 -10.29 -1.85 -4.97
CA PHE A 146 -9.63 -2.96 -5.65
C PHE A 146 -10.62 -3.66 -6.58
N THR A 147 -10.37 -3.59 -7.89
CA THR A 147 -11.15 -4.30 -8.90
C THR A 147 -10.22 -5.10 -9.80
N ARG A 148 -10.74 -6.18 -10.41
CA ARG A 148 -9.95 -7.00 -11.33
C ARG A 148 -9.42 -6.21 -12.52
N ASP A 149 -10.21 -5.27 -13.04
CA ASP A 149 -9.80 -4.46 -14.20
C ASP A 149 -8.68 -3.47 -13.84
N ARG A 150 -8.77 -2.87 -12.65
CA ARG A 150 -7.71 -2.00 -12.13
C ARG A 150 -6.41 -2.78 -11.92
N TRP A 151 -6.50 -3.96 -11.33
CA TRP A 151 -5.37 -4.87 -11.15
C TRP A 151 -4.71 -5.26 -12.48
N ARG A 152 -5.51 -5.62 -13.50
CA ARG A 152 -5.01 -5.93 -14.85
C ARG A 152 -4.30 -4.74 -15.47
N SER A 153 -4.85 -3.53 -15.33
CA SER A 153 -4.24 -2.29 -15.83
C SER A 153 -2.86 -2.05 -15.21
N TRP A 154 -2.76 -2.18 -13.88
CA TRP A 154 -1.50 -2.05 -13.16
C TRP A 154 -0.45 -3.09 -13.59
N ASN A 155 -0.84 -4.36 -13.67
CA ASN A 155 0.07 -5.43 -14.09
C ASN A 155 0.57 -5.23 -15.52
N LYS A 156 -0.28 -4.74 -16.44
CA LYS A 156 0.12 -4.41 -17.80
C LYS A 156 1.19 -3.30 -17.81
N LYS A 157 0.99 -2.23 -17.04
CA LYS A 157 1.94 -1.13 -16.93
C LYS A 157 3.28 -1.57 -16.32
N LEU A 158 3.25 -2.30 -15.20
CA LEU A 158 4.47 -2.81 -14.54
C LEU A 158 5.32 -3.69 -15.48
N ARG A 159 4.69 -4.57 -16.26
CA ARG A 159 5.39 -5.39 -17.27
C ARG A 159 5.97 -4.53 -18.39
N GLY A 160 5.28 -3.47 -18.80
CA GLY A 160 5.79 -2.49 -19.77
C GLY A 160 7.09 -1.84 -19.30
N PHE A 161 7.16 -1.43 -18.03
CA PHE A 161 8.37 -0.83 -17.46
C PHE A 161 9.50 -1.84 -17.22
N GLN A 162 9.19 -3.10 -16.83
CA GLN A 162 10.22 -4.15 -16.75
C GLN A 162 10.89 -4.42 -18.10
N GLY A 163 10.12 -4.41 -19.19
CA GLY A 163 10.64 -4.58 -20.55
C GLY A 163 11.58 -3.45 -21.00
N GLN A 164 11.41 -2.24 -20.46
CA GLN A 164 12.29 -1.09 -20.76
C GLN A 164 13.61 -1.15 -19.99
N ILE A 165 13.59 -1.66 -18.74
CA ILE A 165 14.78 -1.79 -17.89
C ILE A 165 15.71 -2.92 -18.39
N SER A 166 15.18 -3.91 -19.11
CA SER A 166 15.95 -5.06 -19.60
C SER A 166 16.75 -4.77 -20.89
N ASN A 167 16.57 -3.58 -21.48
CA ASN A 167 17.18 -3.13 -22.73
C ASN A 167 18.25 -2.04 -22.53
N VAL A 168 18.75 -1.89 -21.30
CA VAL A 168 19.89 -1.02 -20.92
C VAL A 168 20.97 -1.91 -20.30
#